data_AF-A0A915LI76-F1
#
_entry.id   AF-A0A915LI76-F1
#
_cell.length_a   1.000
_cell.length_b   1.000
_cell.length_c   1.000
_cell.angle_alpha   90.00
_cell.angle_beta   90.00
_cell.angle_gamma   90.00
#
_symmetry.space_group_name_H-M   'P 1'
#
loop_
_entity.id
_entity.type
_entity.pdbx_description
1 polymer ?
#
loop_
_entity_poly.entity_id
_entity_poly.type
_entity_poly.pdbx_seq_one_letter_code
_entity_poly.pdbx_strand_id
1 'polypeptide(L)'
;MHQIFHALIVNSSTRNRTLGYISEILDSNKKLSQIQVEYEQLANPTAMLNMLSILLDFDKIPVEKIQDDYIFHPKCRIKLSEINTLKMDNDMIEAYRKKIDLSYTPSFNTECFYLTIAFMGISMTTMMNNLSRMDRHIYEIRRQLRDAEEQLQRKGQNPSQLNRIRAITQRTKELLKRFTLSNVCYDCLINDQNLLAKCSNFVNKLLRLFLRSVMPDSRVDSRSFTPCIERFASLPEAFLETGIEFLHFLLEHPQRSKVLLLNVSDYPRLILNLIIVDLFFFTCPDVSSDAGFFFRQIMNDKIAVDNLFPALVKFYADVESTGSNTEFYDKFNIRRNIQVIFRSMWMDLAHRKRMVQFAE
;
A
#
# COMPACT_ATOMS: atom_id res chain seq x y z
N MET A 1 14.35 10.85 18.16
CA MET A 1 14.62 11.30 16.78
C MET A 1 13.67 12.40 16.30
N HIS A 2 12.34 12.25 16.45
CA HIS A 2 11.36 13.28 16.07
C HIS A 2 11.78 14.71 16.51
N GLN A 3 12.10 14.91 17.79
CA GLN A 3 12.47 16.23 18.33
C GLN A 3 13.67 16.89 17.60
N ILE A 4 14.64 16.08 17.16
CA ILE A 4 15.82 16.56 16.43
C ILE A 4 15.41 17.04 15.04
N PHE A 5 14.68 16.21 14.30
CA PHE A 5 14.17 16.58 12.97
C PHE A 5 13.21 17.77 13.03
N HIS A 6 12.38 17.84 14.06
CA HIS A 6 11.49 18.97 14.29
C HIS A 6 12.28 20.28 14.47
N ALA A 7 13.33 20.29 15.30
CA ALA A 7 14.18 21.46 15.49
C ALA A 7 14.85 21.91 14.17
N LEU A 8 15.29 20.95 13.35
CA LEU A 8 15.91 21.21 12.05
C LEU A 8 14.90 21.70 10.99
N ILE A 9 13.66 21.24 11.04
CA ILE A 9 12.61 21.62 10.07
C ILE A 9 11.97 22.96 10.43
N VAL A 10 11.75 23.25 11.71
CA VAL A 10 11.13 24.51 12.13
C VAL A 10 12.01 25.70 11.75
N ASN A 11 13.33 25.58 11.89
CA ASN A 11 14.26 26.62 11.51
C ASN A 11 14.37 26.76 9.97
N SER A 12 14.04 27.95 9.46
CA SER A 12 14.05 28.25 8.02
C SER A 12 15.43 28.09 7.38
N SER A 13 16.52 28.31 8.11
CA SER A 13 17.88 28.19 7.58
C SER A 13 18.31 26.74 7.35
N THR A 14 17.72 25.79 8.10
CA THR A 14 18.06 24.36 8.02
C THR A 14 17.02 23.53 7.29
N ARG A 15 15.75 23.96 7.27
CA ARG A 15 14.62 23.23 6.67
C ARG A 15 14.91 22.66 5.28
N ASN A 16 15.38 23.50 4.36
CA ASN A 16 15.64 23.09 2.97
C ASN A 16 16.76 22.05 2.87
N ARG A 17 17.80 22.16 3.72
CA ARG A 17 18.89 21.18 3.78
C ARG A 17 18.41 19.87 4.39
N THR A 18 17.57 19.93 5.42
CA THR A 18 16.97 18.75 6.05
C THR A 18 16.05 18.00 5.09
N LEU A 19 15.20 18.71 4.34
CA LEU A 19 14.38 18.08 3.29
C LEU A 19 15.23 17.50 2.15
N GLY A 20 16.32 18.17 1.78
CA GLY A 20 17.30 17.64 0.82
C GLY A 20 17.95 16.36 1.31
N TYR A 21 18.35 16.31 2.58
CA TYR A 21 18.89 15.10 3.20
C TYR A 21 17.88 13.95 3.24
N ILE A 22 16.62 14.22 3.62
CA ILE A 22 15.55 13.21 3.62
C ILE A 22 15.32 12.66 2.20
N SER A 23 15.34 13.54 1.21
CA SER A 23 15.24 13.17 -0.21
C SER A 23 16.42 12.31 -0.68
N GLU A 24 17.63 12.59 -0.21
CA GLU A 24 18.81 11.80 -0.56
C GLU A 24 18.77 10.41 0.09
N ILE A 25 18.33 10.32 1.35
CA ILE A 25 18.05 9.02 1.99
C ILE A 25 17.08 8.21 1.15
N LEU A 26 15.98 8.83 0.70
CA LEU A 26 14.98 8.17 -0.14
C LEU A 26 15.62 7.64 -1.43
N ASP A 27 16.34 8.49 -2.15
CA ASP A 27 16.98 8.17 -3.43
C ASP A 27 17.98 7.02 -3.32
N SER A 28 18.85 7.03 -2.31
CA SER A 28 19.83 5.97 -2.09
C SER A 28 19.21 4.62 -1.72
N ASN A 29 17.95 4.60 -1.29
CA ASN A 29 17.29 3.43 -0.74
C ASN A 29 16.08 2.92 -1.55
N LYS A 30 15.83 3.45 -2.75
CA LYS A 30 14.71 3.01 -3.61
C LYS A 30 14.73 1.53 -3.95
N LYS A 31 15.91 0.90 -3.96
CA LYS A 31 16.05 -0.54 -4.26
C LYS A 31 15.51 -1.44 -3.14
N LEU A 32 15.20 -0.91 -1.96
CA LEU A 32 14.65 -1.70 -0.86
C LEU A 32 13.28 -2.32 -1.16
N SER A 33 12.48 -1.71 -2.05
CA SER A 33 11.18 -2.25 -2.46
C SER A 33 11.26 -3.29 -3.58
N GLN A 34 12.46 -3.57 -4.13
CA GLN A 34 12.64 -4.54 -5.22
C GLN A 34 12.49 -5.99 -4.75
N ILE A 35 12.21 -6.89 -5.70
CA ILE A 35 12.10 -8.33 -5.41
C ILE A 35 13.46 -8.89 -4.93
N GLN A 36 14.55 -8.52 -5.59
CA GLN A 36 15.90 -8.91 -5.19
C GLN A 36 16.62 -7.69 -4.61
N VAL A 37 16.95 -7.76 -3.32
CA VAL A 37 17.51 -6.63 -2.57
C VAL A 37 18.88 -7.01 -2.03
N GLU A 38 19.88 -6.20 -2.32
CA GLU A 38 21.21 -6.27 -1.72
C GLU A 38 21.26 -5.43 -0.44
N TYR A 39 20.85 -6.00 0.69
CA TYR A 39 20.75 -5.26 1.96
C TYR A 39 22.08 -4.70 2.49
N GLU A 40 23.23 -5.24 2.06
CA GLU A 40 24.55 -4.78 2.50
C GLU A 40 24.87 -3.35 2.02
N GLN A 41 24.27 -2.92 0.91
CA GLN A 41 24.50 -1.60 0.31
C GLN A 41 23.40 -0.59 0.69
N LEU A 42 22.40 -1.01 1.45
CA LEU A 42 21.18 -0.24 1.71
C LEU A 42 20.98 -0.02 3.21
N ALA A 43 20.18 0.99 3.53
CA ALA A 43 19.78 1.25 4.89
C ALA A 43 18.95 0.08 5.44
N ASN A 44 19.05 -0.12 6.76
CA ASN A 44 18.20 -1.08 7.44
C ASN A 44 16.71 -0.70 7.24
N PRO A 45 15.82 -1.64 6.86
CA PRO A 45 14.39 -1.39 6.69
C PRO A 45 13.73 -0.67 7.88
N THR A 46 14.15 -1.00 9.10
CA THR A 46 13.64 -0.34 10.32
C THR A 46 14.06 1.13 10.43
N ALA A 47 15.18 1.52 9.84
CA ALA A 47 15.59 2.92 9.77
C ALA A 47 14.68 3.72 8.82
N MET A 48 14.28 3.11 7.70
CA MET A 48 13.30 3.70 6.78
C MET A 48 11.93 3.83 7.45
N LEU A 49 11.52 2.85 8.25
CA LEU A 49 10.27 2.92 9.04
C LEU A 49 10.31 4.04 10.08
N ASN A 50 11.46 4.24 10.74
CA ASN A 50 11.64 5.37 11.66
C ASN A 50 11.50 6.71 10.95
N MET A 51 12.05 6.84 9.74
CA MET A 51 11.90 8.04 8.91
C MET A 51 10.44 8.26 8.49
N LEU A 52 9.72 7.21 8.08
CA LEU A 52 8.28 7.27 7.83
C LEU A 52 7.53 7.80 9.06
N SER A 53 7.80 7.25 10.24
CA SER A 53 7.14 7.65 11.50
C SER A 53 7.34 9.15 11.80
N ILE A 54 8.56 9.66 11.57
CA ILE A 54 8.88 11.09 11.73
C ILE A 54 8.11 11.95 10.72
N LEU A 55 8.05 11.53 9.46
CA LEU A 55 7.33 12.25 8.40
C LEU A 55 5.81 12.27 8.63
N LEU A 56 5.25 11.16 9.10
CA LEU A 56 3.83 11.06 9.49
C LEU A 56 3.49 12.06 10.60
N ASP A 57 4.40 12.30 11.56
CA ASP A 57 4.16 13.29 12.61
C ASP A 57 4.22 14.75 12.12
N PHE A 58 4.91 15.01 11.00
CA PHE A 58 4.94 16.35 10.38
C PHE A 58 3.73 16.61 9.47
N ASP A 59 3.10 15.56 8.93
CA ASP A 59 1.92 15.68 8.07
C ASP A 59 0.63 15.97 8.87
N LYS A 60 0.55 17.15 9.49
CA LYS A 60 -0.63 17.60 10.27
C LYS A 60 -1.61 18.43 9.45
N ILE A 61 -1.32 18.69 8.18
CA ILE A 61 -2.08 19.66 7.38
C ILE A 61 -3.25 18.99 6.64
N PRO A 62 -4.39 19.70 6.48
CA PRO A 62 -5.50 19.30 5.62
C PRO A 62 -5.07 19.03 4.16
N VAL A 63 -5.66 18.01 3.54
CA VAL A 63 -5.39 17.62 2.14
C VAL A 63 -5.64 18.77 1.16
N GLU A 64 -6.55 19.68 1.51
CA GLU A 64 -6.94 20.85 0.72
C GLU A 64 -5.75 21.77 0.41
N LYS A 65 -4.75 21.82 1.31
CA LYS A 65 -3.56 22.69 1.15
C LYS A 65 -2.41 22.03 0.38
N ILE A 66 -2.53 20.76 0.03
CA ILE A 66 -1.52 20.03 -0.75
C ILE A 66 -1.68 20.43 -2.21
N GLN A 67 -0.56 20.69 -2.88
CA GLN A 67 -0.54 21.02 -4.31
C GLN A 67 -0.51 19.72 -5.13
N ASP A 68 -1.57 19.46 -5.92
CA ASP A 68 -1.77 18.22 -6.68
C ASP A 68 -0.64 17.92 -7.69
N ASP A 69 -0.15 18.96 -8.35
CA ASP A 69 0.78 18.83 -9.48
C ASP A 69 2.25 18.88 -9.04
N TYR A 70 2.54 18.76 -7.74
CA TYR A 70 3.89 18.89 -7.18
C TYR A 70 4.90 17.90 -7.76
N ILE A 71 4.45 16.72 -8.17
CA ILE A 71 5.32 15.69 -8.76
C ILE A 71 5.96 16.14 -10.08
N PHE A 72 5.32 17.09 -10.78
CA PHE A 72 5.82 17.68 -12.01
C PHE A 72 6.62 18.97 -11.77
N HIS A 73 6.60 19.50 -10.54
CA HIS A 73 7.22 20.76 -10.21
C HIS A 73 8.77 20.65 -10.27
N PRO A 74 9.51 21.64 -10.80
CA PRO A 74 10.98 21.57 -10.93
C PRO A 74 11.72 21.41 -9.59
N LYS A 75 11.14 21.89 -8.49
CA LYS A 75 11.64 21.70 -7.11
C LYS A 75 11.11 20.44 -6.43
N CYS A 76 10.49 19.52 -7.16
CA CYS A 76 10.08 18.23 -6.61
C CYS A 76 11.31 17.49 -6.11
N ARG A 77 11.25 16.99 -4.87
CA ARG A 77 12.36 16.26 -4.26
C ARG A 77 12.37 14.78 -4.64
N ILE A 78 11.25 14.25 -5.10
CA ILE A 78 11.17 12.85 -5.49
C ILE A 78 11.71 12.72 -6.91
N LYS A 79 12.86 12.08 -7.06
CA LYS A 79 13.37 11.71 -8.39
C LYS A 79 12.62 10.49 -8.88
N LEU A 80 11.56 10.68 -9.65
CA LEU A 80 10.96 9.56 -10.36
C LEU A 80 11.77 9.37 -11.65
N SER A 81 12.63 8.35 -11.69
CA SER A 81 13.45 8.03 -12.87
C SER A 81 12.59 7.60 -14.06
N GLU A 82 11.49 6.90 -13.78
CA GLU A 82 10.43 6.54 -14.71
C GLU A 82 9.11 6.72 -13.94
N ILE A 83 8.28 7.69 -14.36
CA ILE A 83 6.95 7.86 -13.77
C ILE A 83 6.02 6.92 -14.53
N ASN A 84 5.76 5.74 -14.00
CA ASN A 84 4.58 5.00 -14.40
C ASN A 84 3.38 5.77 -13.86
N THR A 85 2.65 6.43 -14.77
CA THR A 85 1.39 7.08 -14.43
C THR A 85 0.25 6.13 -14.65
N LEU A 86 -0.91 6.43 -14.08
CA LEU A 86 -2.08 5.56 -14.21
C LEU A 86 -2.51 5.33 -15.66
N LYS A 87 -2.48 6.35 -16.53
CA LYS A 87 -2.96 6.23 -17.93
C LYS A 87 -2.26 7.12 -18.96
N MET A 88 -1.21 7.86 -18.61
CA MET A 88 -0.47 8.70 -19.56
C MET A 88 0.87 8.09 -19.95
N ASP A 89 1.16 8.11 -21.25
CA ASP A 89 2.52 7.87 -21.74
C ASP A 89 3.40 9.12 -21.58
N ASN A 90 4.69 8.98 -21.88
CA ASN A 90 5.67 10.07 -21.73
C ASN A 90 5.30 11.32 -22.56
N ASP A 91 4.76 11.13 -23.77
CA ASP A 91 4.39 12.24 -24.66
C ASP A 91 3.17 13.01 -24.10
N MET A 92 2.16 12.28 -23.58
CA MET A 92 1.01 12.86 -22.90
C MET A 92 1.42 13.61 -21.62
N ILE A 93 2.38 13.08 -20.87
CA ILE A 93 2.93 13.76 -19.67
C ILE A 93 3.61 15.06 -20.06
N GLU A 94 4.41 15.09 -21.13
CA GLU A 94 5.04 16.33 -21.59
C GLU A 94 4.02 17.37 -22.04
N ALA A 95 2.98 16.94 -22.76
CA ALA A 95 1.87 17.82 -23.13
C ALA A 95 1.12 18.35 -21.89
N TYR A 96 0.90 17.49 -20.89
CA TYR A 96 0.26 17.86 -19.63
C TYR A 96 1.11 18.87 -18.83
N ARG A 97 2.44 18.66 -18.76
CA ARG A 97 3.38 19.57 -18.11
C ARG A 97 3.34 21.00 -18.66
N LYS A 98 3.01 21.16 -19.94
CA LYS A 98 2.84 22.48 -20.58
C LYS A 98 1.52 23.17 -20.21
N LYS A 99 0.51 22.42 -19.77
CA LYS A 99 -0.82 22.94 -19.38
C LYS A 99 -0.91 23.36 -17.92
N ILE A 100 -0.08 22.77 -17.04
CA ILE A 100 -0.14 23.01 -15.59
C ILE A 100 0.67 24.23 -15.17
N ASP A 101 0.13 24.98 -14.21
CA ASP A 101 0.85 26.11 -13.60
C ASP A 101 1.78 25.62 -12.50
N LEU A 102 3.09 25.73 -12.75
CA LEU A 102 4.16 25.38 -11.82
C LEU A 102 4.92 26.61 -11.31
N SER A 103 4.34 27.81 -11.42
CA SER A 103 4.97 29.06 -10.97
C SER A 103 4.97 29.26 -9.45
N TYR A 104 4.20 28.44 -8.72
CA TYR A 104 4.09 28.51 -7.27
C TYR A 104 5.37 28.06 -6.54
N THR A 105 5.53 28.46 -5.29
CA THR A 105 6.56 27.88 -4.41
C THR A 105 5.95 26.72 -3.63
N PRO A 106 6.51 25.48 -3.72
CA PRO A 106 6.00 24.35 -2.95
C PRO A 106 6.00 24.65 -1.46
N SER A 107 4.89 24.33 -0.80
CA SER A 107 4.81 24.46 0.65
C SER A 107 5.56 23.31 1.32
N PHE A 108 6.11 23.54 2.52
CA PHE A 108 6.69 22.46 3.33
C PHE A 108 5.74 21.27 3.47
N ASN A 109 4.43 21.52 3.60
CA ASN A 109 3.43 20.48 3.79
C ASN A 109 3.28 19.61 2.55
N THR A 110 3.30 20.23 1.37
CA THR A 110 3.31 19.51 0.10
C THR A 110 4.57 18.66 -0.01
N GLU A 111 5.75 19.26 0.18
CA GLU A 111 7.01 18.51 0.12
C GLU A 111 7.02 17.34 1.12
N CYS A 112 6.55 17.58 2.35
CA CYS A 112 6.44 16.56 3.38
C CYS A 112 5.48 15.45 2.99
N PHE A 113 4.27 15.77 2.50
CA PHE A 113 3.28 14.78 2.09
C PHE A 113 3.81 13.84 1.02
N TYR A 114 4.42 14.40 -0.04
CA TYR A 114 4.97 13.59 -1.13
C TYR A 114 6.17 12.75 -0.65
N LEU A 115 7.05 13.29 0.20
CA LEU A 115 8.10 12.48 0.82
C LEU A 115 7.51 11.37 1.70
N THR A 116 6.43 11.63 2.45
CA THR A 116 5.77 10.62 3.30
C THR A 116 5.25 9.44 2.47
N ILE A 117 4.56 9.68 1.34
CA ILE A 117 4.07 8.57 0.49
C ILE A 117 5.23 7.77 -0.12
N ALA A 118 6.30 8.44 -0.55
CA ALA A 118 7.46 7.75 -1.08
C ALA A 118 8.20 6.91 -0.02
N PHE A 119 8.33 7.43 1.21
CA PHE A 119 8.85 6.66 2.33
C PHE A 119 7.90 5.54 2.73
N MET A 120 6.59 5.73 2.64
CA MET A 120 5.61 4.69 2.94
C MET A 120 5.74 3.52 1.97
N GLY A 121 5.82 3.80 0.67
CA GLY A 121 5.97 2.77 -0.37
C GLY A 121 7.28 2.01 -0.28
N ILE A 122 8.37 2.63 0.18
CA ILE A 122 9.61 1.89 0.44
C ILE A 122 9.53 1.14 1.77
N SER A 123 9.25 1.84 2.87
CA SER A 123 9.38 1.24 4.20
C SER A 123 8.31 0.20 4.49
N MET A 124 7.02 0.50 4.29
CA MET A 124 5.95 -0.45 4.60
C MET A 124 6.05 -1.67 3.70
N THR A 125 6.20 -1.48 2.39
CA THR A 125 6.32 -2.60 1.43
C THR A 125 7.55 -3.46 1.73
N THR A 126 8.71 -2.88 2.03
CA THR A 126 9.88 -3.67 2.46
C THR A 126 9.63 -4.41 3.78
N MET A 127 8.99 -3.78 4.78
CA MET A 127 8.69 -4.44 6.06
C MET A 127 7.73 -5.62 5.89
N MET A 128 6.66 -5.45 5.10
CA MET A 128 5.69 -6.50 4.77
C MET A 128 6.37 -7.66 4.02
N ASN A 129 7.16 -7.35 3.00
CA ASN A 129 7.88 -8.35 2.23
C ASN A 129 8.92 -9.11 3.05
N ASN A 130 9.62 -8.41 3.95
CA ASN A 130 10.61 -9.03 4.83
C ASN A 130 9.97 -10.00 5.81
N LEU A 131 8.81 -9.68 6.39
CA LEU A 131 8.10 -10.57 7.29
C LEU A 131 7.77 -11.91 6.59
N SER A 132 7.13 -11.84 5.42
CA SER A 132 6.79 -13.02 4.60
C SER A 132 8.01 -13.81 4.11
N ARG A 133 9.15 -13.14 3.87
CA ARG A 133 10.42 -13.80 3.53
C ARG A 133 11.03 -14.50 4.74
N MET A 134 11.03 -13.84 5.89
CA MET A 134 11.57 -14.38 7.14
C MET A 134 10.79 -15.59 7.61
N ASP A 135 9.46 -15.60 7.49
CA ASP A 135 8.65 -16.78 7.81
C ASP A 135 9.03 -18.00 6.97
N ARG A 136 9.20 -17.82 5.65
CA ARG A 136 9.68 -18.89 4.74
C ARG A 136 11.07 -19.37 5.14
N HIS A 137 11.99 -18.46 5.43
CA HIS A 137 13.34 -18.82 5.82
C HIS A 137 13.39 -19.54 7.18
N ILE A 138 12.58 -19.12 8.14
CA ILE A 138 12.42 -19.80 9.43
C ILE A 138 11.88 -21.22 9.22
N TYR A 139 10.89 -21.40 8.34
CA TYR A 139 10.37 -22.72 8.00
C TYR A 139 11.45 -23.63 7.42
N GLU A 140 12.27 -23.13 6.50
CA GLU A 140 13.40 -23.86 5.91
C GLU A 140 14.47 -24.22 6.94
N ILE A 141 14.90 -23.28 7.78
CA ILE A 141 15.88 -23.53 8.84
C ILE A 141 15.33 -24.56 9.84
N ARG A 142 14.04 -24.49 10.19
CA ARG A 142 13.39 -25.49 11.05
C ARG A 142 13.41 -26.88 10.41
N ARG A 143 13.22 -26.97 9.09
CA ARG A 143 13.33 -28.24 8.36
C ARG A 143 14.75 -28.79 8.40
N GLN A 144 15.75 -27.97 8.07
CA GLN A 144 17.17 -28.36 8.15
C GLN A 144 17.57 -28.80 9.56
N LEU A 145 17.04 -28.15 10.59
CA LEU A 145 17.28 -28.53 11.98
C LEU A 145 16.72 -29.92 12.29
N ARG A 146 15.49 -30.22 11.86
CA ARG A 146 14.89 -31.56 12.03
C ARG A 146 15.72 -32.63 11.32
N ASP A 147 16.11 -32.38 10.07
CA ASP A 147 16.92 -33.33 9.29
C ASP A 147 18.28 -33.59 9.98
N ALA A 148 18.91 -32.56 10.54
CA ALA A 148 20.16 -32.69 11.30
C ALA A 148 19.98 -33.44 12.63
N GLU A 149 18.86 -33.23 13.33
CA GLU A 149 18.53 -33.95 14.57
C GLU A 149 18.21 -35.43 14.31
N GLU A 150 17.52 -35.76 13.21
CA GLU A 150 17.30 -37.14 12.78
C GLU A 150 18.62 -37.83 12.43
N GLN A 151 19.55 -37.13 11.76
CA GLN A 151 20.88 -37.66 11.49
C GLN A 151 21.65 -37.99 12.77
N LEU A 152 21.52 -37.19 13.84
CA LEU A 152 22.15 -37.49 15.14
C LEU A 152 21.62 -38.77 15.78
N GLN A 153 20.39 -39.17 15.47
CA GLN A 153 19.76 -40.37 16.03
C GLN A 153 20.09 -41.64 15.23
N ARG A 154 20.68 -41.53 14.04
CA ARG A 154 21.05 -42.69 13.21
C ARG A 154 22.17 -43.49 13.88
N LYS A 155 21.93 -44.79 14.05
CA LYS A 155 22.91 -45.74 14.57
C LYS A 155 24.01 -46.02 13.53
N GLY A 156 25.23 -46.32 13.98
CA GLY A 156 26.35 -46.71 13.11
C GLY A 156 27.21 -45.56 12.58
N GLN A 157 27.09 -44.35 13.13
CA GLN A 157 27.92 -43.20 12.73
C GLN A 157 29.27 -43.15 13.45
N ASN A 158 30.30 -42.69 12.73
CA ASN A 158 31.63 -42.49 13.31
C ASN A 158 31.68 -41.28 14.27
N PRO A 159 32.52 -41.28 15.33
CA PRO A 159 32.60 -40.20 16.31
C PRO A 159 32.92 -38.81 15.73
N SER A 160 33.77 -38.74 14.70
CA SER A 160 34.12 -37.48 14.02
C SER A 160 32.94 -36.89 13.24
N GLN A 161 32.13 -37.75 12.60
CA GLN A 161 30.92 -37.35 11.89
C GLN A 161 29.86 -36.85 12.87
N LEU A 162 29.67 -37.56 13.99
CA LEU A 162 28.77 -37.14 15.07
C LEU A 162 29.12 -35.75 15.61
N ASN A 163 30.40 -35.47 15.85
CA ASN A 163 30.85 -34.16 16.31
C ASN A 163 30.60 -33.05 15.28
N ARG A 164 30.80 -33.32 13.99
CA ARG A 164 30.49 -32.37 12.91
C ARG A 164 28.99 -32.08 12.83
N ILE A 165 28.15 -33.11 12.90
CA ILE A 165 26.69 -32.94 12.88
C ILE A 165 26.24 -32.14 14.11
N ARG A 166 26.74 -32.44 15.33
CA ARG A 166 26.45 -31.66 16.54
C ARG A 166 26.80 -30.17 16.38
N ALA A 167 27.96 -29.86 15.80
CA ALA A 167 28.37 -28.48 15.55
C ALA A 167 27.44 -27.76 14.57
N ILE A 168 27.01 -28.45 13.49
CA ILE A 168 26.03 -27.92 12.54
C ILE A 168 24.69 -27.70 13.23
N THR A 169 24.16 -28.70 13.95
CA THR A 169 22.90 -28.60 14.70
C THR A 169 22.91 -27.41 15.66
N GLN A 170 23.99 -27.22 16.42
CA GLN A 170 24.12 -26.11 17.35
C GLN A 170 24.10 -24.75 16.63
N ARG A 171 24.86 -24.60 15.53
CA ARG A 171 24.86 -23.39 14.70
C ARG A 171 23.47 -23.11 14.11
N THR A 172 22.78 -24.14 13.60
CA THR A 172 21.43 -24.01 13.06
C THR A 172 20.42 -23.61 14.14
N LYS A 173 20.53 -24.12 15.37
CA LYS A 173 19.71 -23.70 16.51
C LYS A 173 19.90 -22.22 16.85
N GLU A 174 21.15 -21.76 16.91
CA GLU A 174 21.47 -20.36 17.17
C GLU A 174 20.96 -19.44 16.06
N LEU A 175 21.11 -19.86 14.80
CA LEU A 175 20.58 -19.16 13.63
C LEU A 175 19.06 -19.04 13.69
N LEU A 176 18.37 -20.16 13.95
CA LEU A 176 16.92 -20.21 14.09
C LEU A 176 16.43 -19.27 15.20
N LYS A 177 17.10 -19.25 16.35
CA LYS A 177 16.77 -18.36 17.47
C LYS A 177 16.88 -16.89 17.05
N ARG A 178 17.96 -16.50 16.35
CA ARG A 178 18.16 -15.12 15.88
C ARG A 178 17.10 -14.70 14.87
N PHE A 179 16.82 -15.53 13.88
CA PHE A 179 15.78 -15.23 12.88
C PHE A 179 14.39 -15.17 13.50
N THR A 180 14.05 -16.09 14.40
CA THR A 180 12.76 -16.08 15.10
C THR A 180 12.59 -14.81 15.92
N LEU A 181 13.61 -14.40 16.68
CA LEU A 181 13.57 -13.16 17.46
C LEU A 181 13.40 -11.95 16.55
N SER A 182 14.18 -11.86 15.48
CA SER A 182 14.07 -10.78 14.51
C SER A 182 12.66 -10.74 13.90
N ASN A 183 12.08 -11.89 13.54
CA ASN A 183 10.74 -11.96 12.95
C ASN A 183 9.67 -11.43 13.91
N VAL A 184 9.75 -11.82 15.18
CA VAL A 184 8.85 -11.30 16.23
C VAL A 184 9.00 -9.78 16.38
N CYS A 185 10.23 -9.25 16.34
CA CYS A 185 10.44 -7.80 16.38
C CYS A 185 9.83 -7.07 15.17
N TYR A 186 9.99 -7.62 13.96
CA TYR A 186 9.37 -7.06 12.75
C TYR A 186 7.83 -7.08 12.86
N ASP A 187 7.27 -8.19 13.33
CA ASP A 187 5.83 -8.34 13.55
C ASP A 187 5.30 -7.32 14.58
N CYS A 188 5.99 -7.13 15.71
CA CYS A 188 5.63 -6.12 16.70
C CYS A 188 5.65 -4.69 16.13
N LEU A 189 6.65 -4.35 15.32
CA LEU A 189 6.78 -3.01 14.74
C LEU A 189 5.68 -2.71 13.73
N ILE A 190 5.36 -3.66 12.84
CA ILE A 190 4.37 -3.45 11.79
C ILE A 190 2.93 -3.53 12.34
N ASN A 191 2.72 -4.22 13.47
CA ASN A 191 1.43 -4.30 14.15
C ASN A 191 1.22 -3.21 15.21
N ASP A 192 2.15 -2.25 15.36
CA ASP A 192 2.00 -1.15 16.29
C ASP A 192 0.77 -0.30 15.94
N GLN A 193 -0.18 -0.23 16.88
CA GLN A 193 -1.49 0.39 16.65
C GLN A 193 -1.38 1.89 16.35
N ASN A 194 -0.41 2.58 16.95
CA ASN A 194 -0.22 4.01 16.74
C ASN A 194 0.34 4.29 15.33
N LEU A 195 1.33 3.50 14.91
CA LEU A 195 1.88 3.57 13.57
C LEU A 195 0.81 3.27 12.52
N LEU A 196 0.05 2.18 12.70
CA LEU A 196 -1.03 1.80 11.77
C LEU A 196 -2.12 2.88 11.69
N ALA A 197 -2.49 3.50 12.80
CA ALA A 197 -3.46 4.59 12.81
C ALA A 197 -2.93 5.83 12.05
N LYS A 198 -1.66 6.20 12.23
CA LYS A 198 -1.02 7.29 11.48
C LYS A 198 -0.96 6.99 9.98
N CYS A 199 -0.53 5.78 9.60
CA CYS A 199 -0.52 5.32 8.22
C CYS A 199 -1.93 5.31 7.61
N SER A 200 -2.94 4.84 8.34
CA SER A 200 -4.34 4.86 7.89
C SER A 200 -4.82 6.29 7.65
N ASN A 201 -4.59 7.21 8.59
CA ASN A 201 -4.94 8.63 8.40
C ASN A 201 -4.23 9.25 7.19
N PHE A 202 -2.96 8.89 6.97
CA PHE A 202 -2.22 9.34 5.79
C PHE A 202 -2.80 8.78 4.48
N VAL A 203 -3.09 7.47 4.43
CA VAL A 203 -3.72 6.84 3.26
C VAL A 203 -5.11 7.41 2.99
N ASN A 204 -5.88 7.77 4.02
CA ASN A 204 -7.12 8.52 3.86
C ASN A 204 -6.91 9.85 3.14
N LYS A 205 -5.89 10.64 3.52
CA LYS A 205 -5.54 11.89 2.83
C LYS A 205 -5.09 11.63 1.39
N LEU A 206 -4.31 10.58 1.16
CA LEU A 206 -3.88 10.16 -0.17
C LEU A 206 -5.09 9.85 -1.05
N LEU A 207 -6.00 8.99 -0.62
CA LEU A 207 -7.19 8.66 -1.40
C LEU A 207 -8.09 9.88 -1.65
N ARG A 208 -8.18 10.82 -0.69
CA ARG A 208 -8.87 12.10 -0.91
C ARG A 208 -8.16 12.97 -1.95
N LEU A 209 -6.83 12.95 -2.03
CA LEU A 209 -6.08 13.65 -3.08
C LEU A 209 -6.41 13.06 -4.46
N PHE A 210 -6.38 11.74 -4.58
CA PHE A 210 -6.78 11.04 -5.81
C PHE A 210 -8.24 11.36 -6.17
N LEU A 211 -9.15 11.31 -5.20
CA LEU A 211 -10.53 11.69 -5.44
C LEU A 211 -10.69 13.15 -5.85
N ARG A 212 -9.96 14.09 -5.26
CA ARG A 212 -10.00 15.51 -5.66
C ARG A 212 -9.60 15.69 -7.13
N SER A 213 -8.67 14.88 -7.62
CA SER A 213 -8.28 14.89 -9.03
C SER A 213 -9.39 14.37 -9.95
N VAL A 214 -10.22 13.43 -9.48
CA VAL A 214 -11.36 12.92 -10.24
C VAL A 214 -12.54 13.86 -10.10
N MET A 215 -12.88 14.29 -8.89
CA MET A 215 -14.03 15.10 -8.45
C MET A 215 -13.55 16.24 -7.52
N PRO A 216 -13.38 17.47 -8.04
CA PRO A 216 -12.83 18.60 -7.27
C PRO A 216 -13.74 19.09 -6.14
N ASP A 217 -15.05 18.81 -6.21
CA ASP A 217 -16.04 19.26 -5.23
C ASP A 217 -16.93 18.10 -4.76
N SER A 218 -16.82 17.80 -3.47
CA SER A 218 -17.60 16.77 -2.75
C SER A 218 -19.12 17.00 -2.75
N ARG A 219 -19.59 18.17 -3.22
CA ARG A 219 -21.00 18.57 -3.24
C ARG A 219 -21.67 18.48 -4.61
N VAL A 220 -20.92 18.13 -5.66
CA VAL A 220 -21.48 18.10 -7.02
C VAL A 220 -22.27 16.81 -7.21
N ASP A 221 -23.51 16.97 -7.68
CA ASP A 221 -24.42 15.88 -8.00
C ASP A 221 -23.77 14.98 -9.07
N SER A 222 -23.56 13.70 -8.73
CA SER A 222 -22.79 12.72 -9.51
C SER A 222 -23.30 12.49 -10.94
N ARG A 223 -24.50 12.98 -11.25
CA ARG A 223 -25.16 12.89 -12.57
C ARG A 223 -24.74 13.99 -13.56
N SER A 224 -24.11 15.07 -13.10
CA SER A 224 -23.74 16.24 -13.92
C SER A 224 -22.23 16.48 -13.99
N PHE A 225 -21.46 15.56 -13.42
CA PHE A 225 -20.04 15.74 -13.19
C PHE A 225 -19.19 15.30 -14.39
N THR A 226 -18.25 16.14 -14.82
CA THR A 226 -17.23 15.80 -15.82
C THR A 226 -15.89 15.57 -15.11
N PRO A 227 -15.38 14.33 -15.01
CA PRO A 227 -14.12 14.03 -14.35
C PRO A 227 -12.94 14.73 -15.02
N CYS A 228 -12.03 15.28 -14.21
CA CYS A 228 -10.74 15.75 -14.70
C CYS A 228 -9.81 14.53 -14.90
N ILE A 229 -10.14 13.75 -15.93
CA ILE A 229 -9.46 12.48 -16.26
C ILE A 229 -7.98 12.71 -16.50
N GLU A 230 -7.59 13.85 -17.11
CA GLU A 230 -6.18 14.16 -17.40
C GLU A 230 -5.33 14.26 -16.12
N ARG A 231 -5.83 14.90 -15.04
CA ARG A 231 -5.08 15.01 -13.79
C ARG A 231 -4.97 13.65 -13.08
N PHE A 232 -6.07 12.92 -12.98
CA PHE A 232 -6.04 11.59 -12.36
C PHE A 232 -5.12 10.65 -13.14
N ALA A 233 -5.19 10.66 -14.47
CA ALA A 233 -4.36 9.84 -15.35
C ALA A 233 -2.86 10.13 -15.23
N SER A 234 -2.48 11.35 -14.83
CA SER A 234 -1.08 11.76 -14.68
C SER A 234 -0.48 11.39 -13.32
N LEU A 235 -1.29 11.01 -12.33
CA LEU A 235 -0.78 10.66 -11.01
C LEU A 235 0.09 9.38 -11.07
N PRO A 236 1.17 9.30 -10.25
CA PRO A 236 2.02 8.11 -10.19
C PRO A 236 1.25 6.89 -9.70
N GLU A 237 1.33 5.79 -10.45
CA GLU A 237 0.73 4.49 -10.11
C GLU A 237 1.24 3.96 -8.77
N ALA A 238 2.54 4.05 -8.55
CA ALA A 238 3.21 3.59 -7.32
C ALA A 238 2.63 4.20 -6.03
N PHE A 239 2.08 5.42 -6.09
CA PHE A 239 1.44 6.03 -4.93
C PHE A 239 0.08 5.39 -4.63
N LEU A 240 -0.71 5.11 -5.66
CA LEU A 240 -1.97 4.41 -5.50
C LEU A 240 -1.73 2.98 -5.02
N GLU A 241 -0.77 2.27 -5.62
CA GLU A 241 -0.35 0.94 -5.19
C GLU A 241 0.04 0.90 -3.72
N THR A 242 0.88 1.84 -3.26
CA THR A 242 1.28 1.93 -1.84
C THR A 242 0.07 2.03 -0.91
N GLY A 243 -0.93 2.84 -1.28
CA GLY A 243 -2.17 2.97 -0.50
C GLY A 243 -2.98 1.68 -0.51
N ILE A 244 -3.09 1.02 -1.66
CA ILE A 244 -3.83 -0.23 -1.85
C ILE A 244 -3.18 -1.38 -1.08
N GLU A 245 -1.87 -1.59 -1.23
CA GLU A 245 -1.11 -2.61 -0.51
C GLU A 245 -1.28 -2.48 1.00
N PHE A 246 -1.22 -1.24 1.52
CA PHE A 246 -1.45 -1.00 2.94
C PHE A 246 -2.87 -1.34 3.38
N LEU A 247 -3.88 -1.02 2.57
CA LEU A 247 -5.27 -1.38 2.88
C LEU A 247 -5.48 -2.90 2.85
N HIS A 248 -4.89 -3.62 1.90
CA HIS A 248 -4.86 -5.08 1.90
C HIS A 248 -4.25 -5.60 3.20
N PHE A 249 -3.08 -5.10 3.58
CA PHE A 249 -2.40 -5.48 4.81
C PHE A 249 -3.26 -5.27 6.07
N LEU A 250 -4.07 -4.20 6.12
CA LEU A 250 -5.02 -3.98 7.21
C LEU A 250 -6.20 -4.97 7.18
N LEU A 251 -6.71 -5.31 6.00
CA LEU A 251 -7.87 -6.19 5.84
C LEU A 251 -7.54 -7.68 6.00
N GLU A 252 -6.27 -8.07 5.79
CA GLU A 252 -5.81 -9.46 5.93
C GLU A 252 -5.97 -10.03 7.35
N HIS A 253 -5.96 -9.19 8.39
CA HIS A 253 -6.04 -9.64 9.78
C HIS A 253 -7.09 -8.88 10.61
N PRO A 254 -7.96 -9.58 11.36
CA PRO A 254 -8.97 -9.00 12.26
C PRO A 254 -8.48 -7.90 13.21
N GLN A 255 -7.25 -8.01 13.71
CA GLN A 255 -6.71 -7.03 14.66
C GLN A 255 -6.33 -5.72 13.95
N ARG A 256 -5.86 -5.81 12.70
CA ARG A 256 -5.49 -4.65 11.88
C ARG A 256 -6.71 -4.00 11.25
N SER A 257 -7.71 -4.81 10.86
CA SER A 257 -8.97 -4.31 10.30
C SER A 257 -9.72 -3.42 11.29
N LYS A 258 -9.55 -3.63 12.60
CA LYS A 258 -10.03 -2.71 13.65
C LYS A 258 -9.43 -1.31 13.55
N VAL A 259 -8.15 -1.18 13.17
CA VAL A 259 -7.54 0.13 12.95
C VAL A 259 -8.21 0.83 11.79
N LEU A 260 -8.51 0.10 10.70
CA LEU A 260 -9.31 0.64 9.61
C LEU A 260 -10.69 1.05 10.13
N LEU A 261 -11.36 0.20 10.93
CA LEU A 261 -12.70 0.43 11.50
C LEU A 261 -12.81 1.67 12.40
N LEU A 262 -11.70 2.13 12.97
CA LEU A 262 -11.67 3.35 13.77
C LEU A 262 -11.49 4.61 12.91
N ASN A 263 -11.03 4.47 11.66
CA ASN A 263 -10.68 5.59 10.76
C ASN A 263 -11.58 5.65 9.49
N VAL A 264 -12.80 5.09 9.56
CA VAL A 264 -13.66 4.69 8.42
C VAL A 264 -14.35 5.80 7.65
N SER A 265 -14.48 7.00 8.20
CA SER A 265 -15.56 7.93 7.83
C SER A 265 -15.76 8.18 6.34
N ASP A 266 -14.71 8.06 5.53
CA ASP A 266 -14.75 8.27 4.08
C ASP A 266 -14.37 7.05 3.24
N TYR A 267 -13.68 6.04 3.79
CA TYR A 267 -13.12 4.91 3.03
C TYR A 267 -14.11 4.21 2.08
N PRO A 268 -15.34 3.83 2.51
CA PRO A 268 -16.34 3.23 1.63
C PRO A 268 -16.58 4.02 0.34
N ARG A 269 -16.71 5.34 0.48
CA ARG A 269 -16.94 6.28 -0.64
C ARG A 269 -15.70 6.45 -1.50
N LEU A 270 -14.52 6.50 -0.88
CA LEU A 270 -13.25 6.63 -1.59
C LEU A 270 -12.95 5.38 -2.45
N ILE A 271 -13.16 4.18 -1.89
CA ILE A 271 -12.93 2.89 -2.57
C ILE A 271 -13.91 2.71 -3.74
N LEU A 272 -15.18 3.05 -3.55
CA LEU A 272 -16.20 3.03 -4.61
C LEU A 272 -15.81 3.88 -5.82
N ASN A 273 -15.32 5.09 -5.57
CA ASN A 273 -14.96 6.03 -6.63
C ASN A 273 -13.65 5.66 -7.35
N LEU A 274 -12.79 4.86 -6.74
CA LEU A 274 -11.55 4.36 -7.34
C LEU A 274 -11.67 2.96 -7.94
N ILE A 275 -12.81 2.29 -7.76
CA ILE A 275 -13.13 0.92 -8.21
C ILE A 275 -11.93 -0.03 -8.07
N ILE A 276 -11.59 -0.35 -6.83
CA ILE A 276 -10.55 -1.36 -6.53
C ILE A 276 -11.26 -2.65 -6.13
N VAL A 277 -11.50 -3.51 -7.12
CA VAL A 277 -12.27 -4.76 -6.99
C VAL A 277 -11.71 -5.65 -5.89
N ASP A 278 -10.39 -5.77 -5.82
CA ASP A 278 -9.73 -6.66 -4.86
C ASP A 278 -9.92 -6.18 -3.42
N LEU A 279 -9.81 -4.87 -3.15
CA LEU A 279 -10.13 -4.32 -1.83
C LEU A 279 -11.59 -4.53 -1.47
N PHE A 280 -12.51 -4.33 -2.42
CA PHE A 280 -13.93 -4.52 -2.14
C PHE A 280 -14.25 -5.98 -1.83
N PHE A 281 -13.61 -6.93 -2.51
CA PHE A 281 -13.70 -8.36 -2.21
C PHE A 281 -13.33 -8.68 -0.75
N PHE A 282 -12.25 -8.09 -0.21
CA PHE A 282 -11.88 -8.29 1.19
C PHE A 282 -12.86 -7.69 2.21
N THR A 283 -13.78 -6.82 1.78
CA THR A 283 -14.86 -6.33 2.65
C THR A 283 -16.08 -7.25 2.70
N CYS A 284 -16.23 -8.16 1.72
CA CYS A 284 -17.40 -9.03 1.63
C CYS A 284 -17.58 -9.88 2.91
N PRO A 285 -18.82 -10.00 3.44
CA PRO A 285 -19.08 -10.76 4.66
C PRO A 285 -18.63 -12.23 4.59
N ASP A 286 -18.69 -12.84 3.39
CA ASP A 286 -18.26 -14.21 3.14
C ASP A 286 -16.73 -14.40 3.23
N VAL A 287 -15.97 -13.31 3.13
CA VAL A 287 -14.50 -13.29 3.14
C VAL A 287 -13.99 -12.84 4.49
N SER A 288 -14.55 -11.77 5.04
CA SER A 288 -14.17 -11.21 6.33
C SER A 288 -15.40 -10.81 7.13
N SER A 289 -15.65 -11.51 8.23
CA SER A 289 -16.75 -11.22 9.14
C SER A 289 -16.65 -9.83 9.76
N ASP A 290 -15.41 -9.39 10.06
CA ASP A 290 -15.14 -8.11 10.70
C ASP A 290 -15.25 -6.93 9.73
N ALA A 291 -14.93 -7.15 8.45
CA ALA A 291 -15.03 -6.10 7.43
C ALA A 291 -16.45 -5.93 6.85
N GLY A 292 -17.39 -6.82 7.21
CA GLY A 292 -18.78 -6.76 6.74
C GLY A 292 -19.51 -5.45 7.07
N PHE A 293 -19.04 -4.68 8.06
CA PHE A 293 -19.53 -3.32 8.30
C PHE A 293 -19.19 -2.35 7.16
N PHE A 294 -17.96 -2.38 6.62
CA PHE A 294 -17.57 -1.57 5.46
C PHE A 294 -18.40 -1.93 4.24
N PHE A 295 -18.58 -3.23 4.01
CA PHE A 295 -19.43 -3.71 2.92
C PHE A 295 -20.83 -3.12 3.03
N ARG A 296 -21.47 -3.19 4.21
CA ARG A 296 -22.79 -2.57 4.41
C ARG A 296 -22.80 -1.06 4.18
N GLN A 297 -21.76 -0.34 4.60
CA GLN A 297 -21.66 1.11 4.34
C GLN A 297 -21.55 1.41 2.84
N ILE A 298 -20.75 0.64 2.10
CA ILE A 298 -20.64 0.72 0.64
C ILE A 298 -22.00 0.44 0.00
N MET A 299 -22.67 -0.63 0.42
CA MET A 299 -23.95 -1.04 -0.15
C MET A 299 -25.08 -0.03 0.09
N ASN A 300 -25.03 0.69 1.22
CA ASN A 300 -25.98 1.74 1.54
C ASN A 300 -25.71 3.07 0.80
N ASP A 301 -24.57 3.21 0.12
CA ASP A 301 -24.27 4.42 -0.65
C ASP A 301 -25.11 4.47 -1.93
N LYS A 302 -25.77 5.61 -2.17
CA LYS A 302 -26.61 5.81 -3.36
C LYS A 302 -25.83 5.67 -4.67
N ILE A 303 -24.58 6.12 -4.71
CA ILE A 303 -23.69 6.00 -5.88
C ILE A 303 -23.40 4.52 -6.14
N ALA A 304 -23.18 3.73 -5.09
CA ALA A 304 -22.97 2.30 -5.23
C ALA A 304 -24.20 1.61 -5.79
N VAL A 305 -25.39 1.90 -5.24
CA VAL A 305 -26.66 1.33 -5.73
C VAL A 305 -26.88 1.63 -7.21
N ASP A 306 -26.59 2.86 -7.65
CA ASP A 306 -26.85 3.27 -9.04
C ASP A 306 -25.82 2.72 -10.04
N ASN A 307 -24.52 2.70 -9.67
CA ASN A 307 -23.41 2.56 -10.63
C ASN A 307 -22.47 1.37 -10.38
N LEU A 308 -22.43 0.78 -9.18
CA LEU A 308 -21.43 -0.25 -8.84
C LEU A 308 -21.60 -1.52 -9.68
N PHE A 309 -22.83 -2.03 -9.80
CA PHE A 309 -23.09 -3.24 -10.56
C PHE A 309 -22.76 -3.10 -12.05
N PRO A 310 -23.26 -2.07 -12.79
CA PRO A 310 -22.85 -1.85 -14.18
C PRO A 310 -21.33 -1.73 -14.37
N ALA A 311 -20.65 -1.03 -13.46
CA ALA A 311 -19.20 -0.85 -13.54
C ALA A 311 -18.45 -2.18 -13.37
N LEU A 312 -18.86 -3.03 -12.42
CA LEU A 312 -18.29 -4.36 -12.22
C LEU A 312 -18.58 -5.31 -13.38
N VAL A 313 -19.76 -5.24 -14.00
CA VAL A 313 -20.08 -6.03 -15.20
C VAL A 313 -19.20 -5.62 -16.38
N LYS A 314 -19.05 -4.30 -16.60
CA LYS A 314 -18.14 -3.78 -17.63
C LYS A 314 -16.71 -4.25 -17.39
N PHE A 315 -16.20 -4.09 -16.16
CA PHE A 315 -14.85 -4.52 -15.82
C PHE A 315 -14.65 -6.04 -15.95
N TYR A 316 -15.65 -6.85 -15.58
CA TYR A 316 -15.64 -8.31 -15.78
C TYR A 316 -15.48 -8.70 -17.26
N ALA A 317 -16.12 -7.95 -18.16
CA ALA A 317 -16.00 -8.13 -19.61
C ALA A 317 -14.66 -7.64 -20.15
N ASP A 318 -14.23 -6.44 -19.75
CA ASP A 318 -12.98 -5.81 -20.22
C ASP A 318 -11.76 -6.67 -19.90
N VAL A 319 -11.72 -7.29 -18.71
CA VAL A 319 -10.61 -8.15 -18.24
C VAL A 319 -10.47 -9.45 -19.06
N GLU A 320 -11.43 -9.81 -19.91
CA GLU A 320 -11.27 -10.93 -20.86
C GLU A 320 -10.41 -10.58 -22.08
N SER A 321 -10.34 -9.30 -22.41
CA SER A 321 -9.67 -8.78 -23.60
C SER A 321 -8.19 -8.44 -23.38
N THR A 322 -7.74 -8.37 -22.12
CA THR A 322 -6.33 -8.19 -21.72
C THR A 322 -5.55 -9.49 -21.95
N GLY A 323 -4.58 -9.43 -22.87
CA GLY A 323 -4.00 -10.60 -23.55
C GLY A 323 -2.52 -10.87 -23.26
N SER A 324 -2.00 -10.58 -22.06
CA SER A 324 -0.63 -10.98 -21.68
C SER A 324 -0.57 -12.21 -20.74
N ASN A 325 0.53 -12.98 -20.80
CA ASN A 325 0.64 -14.28 -20.11
C ASN A 325 0.69 -14.20 -18.57
N THR A 326 1.11 -13.06 -17.99
CA THR A 326 1.03 -12.80 -16.54
C THR A 326 -0.37 -12.34 -16.11
N GLU A 327 -1.10 -11.64 -16.98
CA GLU A 327 -2.52 -11.27 -16.78
C GLU A 327 -3.47 -12.48 -16.81
N PHE A 328 -3.02 -13.62 -17.34
CA PHE A 328 -3.88 -14.80 -17.50
C PHE A 328 -4.39 -15.37 -16.18
N TYR A 329 -3.59 -15.35 -15.11
CA TYR A 329 -4.03 -15.82 -13.79
C TYR A 329 -4.83 -14.75 -13.04
N ASP A 330 -4.48 -13.48 -13.24
CA ASP A 330 -5.15 -12.36 -12.61
C ASP A 330 -6.58 -12.19 -13.11
N LYS A 331 -6.87 -12.46 -14.40
CA LYS A 331 -8.25 -12.40 -14.89
C LYS A 331 -9.20 -13.37 -14.18
N PHE A 332 -8.75 -14.58 -13.86
CA PHE A 332 -9.59 -15.54 -13.13
C PHE A 332 -9.76 -15.14 -11.67
N ASN A 333 -8.71 -14.62 -11.04
CA ASN A 333 -8.78 -14.09 -9.68
C ASN A 333 -9.75 -12.90 -9.59
N ILE A 334 -9.63 -11.93 -10.49
CA ILE A 334 -10.51 -10.77 -10.59
C ILE A 334 -11.96 -11.22 -10.82
N ARG A 335 -12.21 -12.13 -11.77
CA ARG A 335 -13.56 -12.64 -12.04
C ARG A 335 -14.16 -13.37 -10.85
N ARG A 336 -13.37 -14.20 -10.17
CA ARG A 336 -13.79 -14.88 -8.94
C ARG A 336 -14.13 -13.87 -7.84
N ASN A 337 -13.32 -12.82 -7.68
CA ASN A 337 -13.56 -11.75 -6.72
C ASN A 337 -14.88 -11.02 -7.03
N ILE A 338 -15.11 -10.65 -8.30
CA ILE A 338 -16.37 -10.04 -8.76
C ILE A 338 -17.57 -10.95 -8.52
N GLN A 339 -17.44 -12.27 -8.76
CA GLN A 339 -18.54 -13.21 -8.51
C GLN A 339 -18.91 -13.28 -7.01
N VAL A 340 -17.94 -13.24 -6.11
CA VAL A 340 -18.19 -13.19 -4.66
C VAL A 340 -18.87 -11.89 -4.29
N ILE A 341 -18.41 -10.77 -4.86
CA ILE A 341 -19.05 -9.45 -4.70
C ILE A 341 -20.50 -9.50 -5.16
N PHE A 342 -20.80 -10.03 -6.36
CA PHE A 342 -22.17 -10.16 -6.87
C PHE A 342 -23.06 -11.00 -5.96
N ARG A 343 -22.55 -12.11 -5.42
CA ARG A 343 -23.31 -12.91 -4.43
C ARG A 343 -23.64 -12.11 -3.19
N SER A 344 -22.66 -11.37 -2.65
CA SER A 344 -22.87 -10.51 -1.49
C SER A 344 -23.83 -9.35 -1.81
N MET A 345 -23.75 -8.77 -3.01
CA MET A 345 -24.65 -7.70 -3.47
C MET A 345 -26.09 -8.19 -3.65
N TRP A 346 -26.27 -9.41 -4.15
CA TRP A 346 -27.58 -10.03 -4.35
C TRP A 346 -28.36 -10.17 -3.04
N MET A 347 -27.68 -10.26 -1.90
CA MET A 347 -28.33 -10.32 -0.59
C MET A 347 -28.98 -8.99 -0.20
N ASP A 348 -28.53 -7.87 -0.76
CA ASP A 348 -29.12 -6.55 -0.55
C ASP A 348 -30.29 -6.28 -1.54
N LEU A 349 -31.41 -5.81 -1.01
CA LEU A 349 -32.65 -5.63 -1.76
C LEU A 349 -32.57 -4.49 -2.78
N ALA A 350 -31.82 -3.41 -2.50
CA ALA A 350 -31.69 -2.27 -3.41
C ALA A 350 -30.79 -2.63 -4.59
N HIS A 351 -29.66 -3.27 -4.31
CA HIS A 351 -28.74 -3.74 -5.36
C HIS A 351 -29.35 -4.85 -6.20
N ARG A 352 -30.07 -5.82 -5.59
CA ARG A 352 -30.79 -6.86 -6.34
C ARG A 352 -31.77 -6.26 -7.36
N LYS A 353 -32.53 -5.23 -6.96
CA LYS A 353 -33.45 -4.53 -7.88
C LYS A 353 -32.69 -3.91 -9.05
N ARG A 354 -31.56 -3.24 -8.79
CA ARG A 354 -30.72 -2.64 -9.84
C ARG A 354 -30.16 -3.70 -10.79
N MET A 355 -29.72 -4.85 -10.27
CA MET A 355 -29.20 -5.96 -11.06
C MET A 355 -30.26 -6.52 -12.02
N VAL A 356 -31.50 -6.70 -11.54
CA VAL A 356 -32.62 -7.14 -12.38
C VAL A 356 -32.94 -6.10 -13.46
N GLN A 357 -33.04 -4.82 -13.09
CA GLN A 357 -33.29 -3.73 -14.04
C GLN A 357 -32.21 -3.57 -15.12
N PHE A 358 -30.97 -3.97 -14.83
CA PHE A 358 -29.88 -3.91 -15.80
C PHE A 358 -29.90 -5.10 -16.77
N ALA A 359 -30.56 -6.20 -16.40
CA ALA A 359 -30.69 -7.40 -17.22
C ALA A 359 -31.92 -7.36 -18.15
N GLU A 360 -32.92 -6.53 -17.81
CA GLU A 360 -34.04 -6.12 -18.67
C GLU A 360 -33.58 -5.08 -19.70
#